data_AF-A0A2E0X6W9-F1
#
_entry.id   AF-A0A2E0X6W9-F1
#
_cell.length_a   1.000
_cell.length_b   1.000
_cell.length_c   1.000
_cell.angle_alpha   90.00
_cell.angle_beta   90.00
_cell.angle_gamma   90.00
#
_symmetry.space_group_name_H-M   'P 1'
#
loop_
_entity.id
_entity.type
_entity.pdbx_description
1 polymer ?
#
loop_
_entity_poly.entity_id
_entity_poly.type
_entity_poly.pdbx_seq_one_letter_code
_entity_poly.pdbx_strand_id
1 'polypeptide(L)'
;MDIRVPAGARIAPVAGGGFGQQYQDAVLVGLHVAGVYRFRVSDIPDFPEVEVFPTVELIDRLYPPQGKSLQFPVPIDLAREELLMAAQGRFITRVIYVEDPLLALPVSRADQQEQPWLEVGPGEDPLVAADGLGRPIAIVRIGGRVPTAGDGSFAYGPQPAVIYDRPPVEAAAKQP
;
A
#
# COMPACT_ATOMS: atom_id res chain seq x y z
N MET A 1 7.25 -3.03 -2.47
CA MET A 1 6.25 -2.49 -1.54
C MET A 1 5.70 -3.63 -0.72
N ASP A 2 5.50 -3.41 0.57
CA ASP A 2 4.93 -4.37 1.51
C ASP A 2 3.51 -3.92 1.83
N ILE A 3 2.52 -4.51 1.15
CA ILE A 3 1.12 -4.11 1.29
C ILE A 3 0.49 -5.02 2.33
N ARG A 4 0.00 -4.42 3.41
CA ARG A 4 -0.53 -5.11 4.58
C ARG A 4 -2.02 -4.86 4.70
N VAL A 5 -2.75 -5.87 5.13
CA VAL A 5 -4.20 -5.84 5.38
C VAL A 5 -4.46 -6.24 6.83
N PRO A 6 -5.64 -5.98 7.39
CA PRO A 6 -5.96 -6.36 8.76
C PRO A 6 -5.77 -7.86 8.99
N ALA A 7 -5.33 -8.25 10.17
CA ALA A 7 -5.09 -9.66 10.50
C ALA A 7 -6.33 -10.52 10.19
N GLY A 8 -6.16 -11.59 9.42
CA GLY A 8 -7.25 -12.47 8.96
C GLY A 8 -7.86 -12.08 7.61
N ALA A 9 -7.63 -10.86 7.13
CA ALA A 9 -8.00 -10.45 5.78
C ALA A 9 -7.06 -11.05 4.73
N ARG A 10 -7.53 -11.05 3.48
CA ARG A 10 -6.75 -11.51 2.33
C ARG A 10 -6.56 -10.39 1.32
N ILE A 11 -5.41 -10.42 0.65
CA ILE A 11 -5.08 -9.52 -0.46
C ILE A 11 -4.71 -10.32 -1.70
N ALA A 12 -5.24 -9.92 -2.85
CA ALA A 12 -4.90 -10.50 -4.15
C ALA A 12 -4.60 -9.39 -5.18
N PRO A 13 -3.44 -9.41 -5.86
CA PRO A 13 -3.18 -8.51 -6.97
C PRO A 13 -4.07 -8.86 -8.17
N VAL A 14 -4.52 -7.85 -8.89
CA VAL A 14 -5.24 -8.03 -10.16
C VAL A 14 -4.21 -8.33 -11.26
N ALA A 15 -4.40 -9.45 -11.97
CA ALA A 15 -3.50 -9.90 -13.03
C ALA A 15 -4.25 -10.71 -14.10
N GLY A 16 -3.84 -10.58 -15.36
CA GLY A 16 -4.30 -11.46 -16.44
C GLY A 16 -5.81 -11.46 -16.68
N GLY A 17 -6.52 -10.35 -16.44
CA GLY A 17 -7.97 -10.28 -16.63
C GLY A 17 -8.80 -10.69 -15.39
N GLY A 18 -8.16 -11.06 -14.28
CA GLY A 18 -8.83 -11.47 -13.05
C GLY A 18 -8.00 -11.20 -11.80
N PHE A 19 -8.21 -12.00 -10.75
CA PHE A 19 -7.44 -11.91 -9.51
C PHE A 19 -6.38 -13.01 -9.46
N GLY A 20 -5.16 -12.65 -9.09
CA GLY A 20 -4.08 -13.58 -8.84
C GLY A 20 -4.26 -14.35 -7.53
N GLN A 21 -3.17 -14.98 -7.09
CA GLN A 21 -3.13 -15.69 -5.81
C GLN A 21 -3.52 -14.77 -4.64
N GLN A 22 -4.22 -15.33 -3.66
CA GLN A 22 -4.55 -14.66 -2.41
C GLN A 22 -3.44 -14.87 -1.38
N TYR A 23 -3.08 -13.81 -0.68
CA TYR A 23 -2.11 -13.79 0.41
C TYR A 23 -2.83 -13.35 1.70
N GLN A 24 -2.48 -13.97 2.83
CA GLN A 24 -3.00 -13.59 4.14
C GLN A 24 -2.14 -12.49 4.75
N ASP A 25 -2.76 -11.52 5.41
CA ASP A 25 -2.18 -10.42 6.19
C ASP A 25 -1.28 -9.44 5.41
N ALA A 26 -0.47 -9.88 4.46
CA ALA A 26 0.39 -9.02 3.64
C ALA A 26 0.84 -9.68 2.33
N VAL A 27 1.26 -8.85 1.37
CA VAL A 27 1.95 -9.28 0.14
C VAL A 27 3.13 -8.36 -0.17
N LEU A 28 4.27 -8.95 -0.50
CA LEU A 28 5.47 -8.24 -0.93
C LEU A 28 5.52 -8.20 -2.47
N VAL A 29 5.49 -6.99 -3.03
CA VAL A 29 5.35 -6.78 -4.48
C VAL A 29 6.38 -5.81 -5.06
N GLY A 30 6.88 -6.11 -6.25
CA GLY A 30 7.62 -5.21 -7.13
C GLY A 30 6.68 -4.51 -8.09
N LEU A 31 6.75 -3.18 -8.10
CA LEU A 31 5.94 -2.31 -8.94
C LEU A 31 6.84 -1.44 -9.82
N HIS A 32 6.39 -1.14 -11.04
CA HIS A 32 7.01 -0.16 -11.91
C HIS A 32 6.51 1.25 -11.60
N VAL A 33 7.40 2.23 -11.70
CA VAL A 33 7.05 3.65 -11.60
C VAL A 33 6.08 4.02 -12.74
N ALA A 34 5.15 4.92 -12.45
CA ALA A 34 4.03 5.32 -13.30
C ALA A 34 3.01 4.19 -13.60
N GLY A 35 3.07 3.08 -12.86
CA GLY A 35 2.07 2.02 -12.91
C GLY A 35 1.01 2.19 -11.83
N VAL A 36 -0.27 2.03 -12.21
CA VAL A 36 -1.41 1.89 -11.30
C VAL A 36 -1.75 0.40 -11.10
N TYR A 37 -1.47 -0.12 -9.91
CA TYR A 37 -1.68 -1.52 -9.56
C TYR A 37 -2.93 -1.67 -8.75
N ARG A 38 -3.83 -2.56 -9.17
CA ARG A 38 -5.06 -2.85 -8.44
C ARG A 38 -4.94 -4.11 -7.63
N PHE A 39 -5.54 -4.09 -6.44
CA PHE A 39 -5.64 -5.23 -5.55
C PHE A 39 -7.11 -5.45 -5.19
N ARG A 40 -7.42 -6.66 -4.75
CA ARG A 40 -8.66 -6.98 -4.03
C ARG A 40 -8.29 -7.29 -2.59
N VAL A 41 -9.02 -6.68 -1.66
CA VAL A 41 -9.00 -7.06 -0.25
C VAL A 41 -10.35 -7.71 0.07
N SER A 42 -10.31 -8.89 0.68
CA SER A 42 -11.47 -9.71 1.02
C SER A 42 -11.30 -10.31 2.42
N ASP A 43 -12.35 -10.98 2.92
CA ASP A 43 -12.35 -11.63 4.24
C ASP A 43 -12.00 -10.66 5.38
N ILE A 44 -12.48 -9.41 5.29
CA ILE A 44 -12.21 -8.39 6.29
C ILE A 44 -12.80 -8.86 7.64
N PRO A 45 -12.05 -8.82 8.75
CA PRO A 45 -12.54 -9.25 10.06
C PRO A 45 -13.85 -8.56 10.42
N ASP A 46 -14.80 -9.35 10.95
CA ASP A 46 -16.18 -8.97 11.27
C ASP A 46 -17.07 -8.59 10.07
N PHE A 47 -16.51 -8.51 8.86
CA PHE A 47 -17.20 -8.13 7.61
C PHE A 47 -16.74 -9.00 6.41
N PRO A 48 -16.88 -10.34 6.49
CA PRO A 48 -16.33 -11.26 5.48
C PRO A 48 -16.96 -11.10 4.08
N GLU A 49 -18.17 -10.57 4.00
CA GLU A 49 -18.88 -10.29 2.75
C GLU A 49 -18.39 -9.02 2.03
N VAL A 50 -17.59 -8.18 2.70
CA VAL A 50 -17.10 -6.93 2.13
C VAL A 50 -15.83 -7.19 1.34
N GLU A 51 -15.86 -6.79 0.06
CA GLU A 51 -14.68 -6.69 -0.79
C GLU A 51 -14.42 -5.24 -1.19
N VAL A 52 -13.15 -4.84 -1.18
CA VAL A 52 -12.72 -3.52 -1.66
C VAL A 52 -11.54 -3.64 -2.60
N PHE A 53 -11.42 -2.68 -3.51
CA PHE A 53 -10.49 -2.75 -4.65
C PHE A 53 -9.51 -1.58 -4.66
N PRO A 54 -8.58 -1.51 -3.70
CA PRO A 54 -7.62 -0.42 -3.63
C PRO A 54 -6.66 -0.44 -4.83
N THR A 55 -6.19 0.75 -5.19
CA THR A 55 -5.11 0.92 -6.16
C THR A 55 -3.90 1.56 -5.52
N VAL A 56 -2.71 1.07 -5.87
CA VAL A 56 -1.42 1.66 -5.52
C VAL A 56 -0.74 2.12 -6.80
N GLU A 57 -0.46 3.40 -6.88
CA GLU A 57 0.31 4.02 -7.94
C GLU A 57 1.70 4.34 -7.42
N LEU A 58 2.75 3.78 -8.05
CA LEU A 58 4.12 4.10 -7.69
C LEU A 58 4.58 5.31 -8.52
N ILE A 59 4.90 6.43 -7.89
CA ILE A 59 5.28 7.68 -8.58
C ILE A 59 6.78 7.99 -8.47
N ASP A 60 7.47 7.45 -7.47
CA ASP A 60 8.93 7.47 -7.35
C ASP A 60 9.43 6.22 -6.62
N ARG A 61 10.74 6.01 -6.57
CA ARG A 61 11.40 4.84 -6.00
C ARG A 61 12.20 5.16 -4.75
N LEU A 62 12.39 4.14 -3.91
CA LEU A 62 13.45 4.16 -2.92
C LEU A 62 14.81 3.93 -3.58
N TYR A 63 15.86 4.42 -2.93
CA TYR A 63 17.26 4.20 -3.30
C TYR A 63 17.97 3.36 -2.21
N PRO A 64 17.55 2.11 -1.97
CA PRO A 64 18.20 1.24 -1.00
C PRO A 64 19.61 0.87 -1.48
N PRO A 65 20.52 0.45 -0.58
CA PRO A 65 21.81 -0.09 -0.98
C PRO A 65 21.66 -1.23 -2.00
N GLN A 66 22.64 -1.36 -2.88
CA GLN A 66 22.62 -2.37 -3.94
C GLN A 66 22.35 -3.77 -3.37
N GLY A 67 21.38 -4.48 -3.95
CA GLY A 67 20.99 -5.83 -3.53
C GLY A 67 20.12 -5.88 -2.26
N LYS A 68 19.82 -4.75 -1.61
CA LYS A 68 19.02 -4.70 -0.37
C LYS A 68 17.60 -4.19 -0.56
N SER A 69 17.08 -4.12 -1.79
CA SER A 69 15.73 -3.59 -2.06
C SER A 69 14.62 -4.32 -1.30
N LEU A 70 14.72 -5.65 -1.16
CA LEU A 70 13.75 -6.45 -0.41
C LEU A 70 13.88 -6.32 1.11
N GLN A 71 14.96 -5.73 1.62
CA GLN A 71 15.14 -5.44 3.05
C GLN A 71 14.48 -4.12 3.46
N PHE A 72 14.23 -3.22 2.51
CA PHE A 72 13.63 -1.91 2.75
C PHE A 72 12.38 -1.69 1.89
N PRO A 73 11.36 -2.56 1.97
CA PRO A 73 10.12 -2.31 1.25
C PRO A 73 9.37 -1.14 1.89
N VAL A 74 8.74 -0.31 1.05
CA VAL A 74 7.80 0.71 1.52
C VAL A 74 6.56 0.02 2.12
N PRO A 75 6.25 0.21 3.41
CA PRO A 75 5.04 -0.34 4.01
C PRO A 75 3.81 0.47 3.58
N ILE A 76 2.74 -0.25 3.28
CA ILE A 76 1.40 0.33 3.03
C ILE A 76 0.42 -0.47 3.89
N ASP A 77 0.03 0.08 5.02
CA ASP A 77 -0.98 -0.51 5.90
C ASP A 77 -2.37 -0.09 5.45
N LEU A 78 -3.15 -1.02 4.91
CA LEU A 78 -4.55 -0.80 4.56
C LEU A 78 -5.42 -1.03 5.81
N ALA A 79 -5.69 0.05 6.55
CA ALA A 79 -6.37 -0.04 7.84
C ALA A 79 -7.84 -0.49 7.69
N ARG A 80 -8.32 -1.29 8.65
CA ARG A 80 -9.68 -1.85 8.61
C ARG A 80 -10.72 -0.75 8.48
N GLU A 81 -10.56 0.33 9.24
CA GLU A 81 -11.46 1.47 9.28
C GLU A 81 -11.56 2.14 7.89
N GLU A 82 -10.44 2.27 7.17
CA GLU A 82 -10.41 2.80 5.81
C GLU A 82 -11.12 1.89 4.82
N LEU A 83 -10.91 0.57 4.93
CA LEU A 83 -11.60 -0.41 4.08
C LEU A 83 -13.11 -0.36 4.30
N LEU A 84 -13.58 -0.26 5.55
CA LEU A 84 -15.01 -0.17 5.86
C LEU A 84 -15.60 1.17 5.42
N MET A 85 -14.86 2.28 5.61
CA MET A 85 -15.26 3.58 5.07
C MET A 85 -15.42 3.52 3.54
N ALA A 86 -14.47 2.88 2.85
CA ALA A 86 -14.53 2.69 1.41
C ALA A 86 -15.72 1.82 0.97
N ALA A 87 -15.99 0.73 1.68
CA ALA A 87 -17.14 -0.13 1.43
C ALA A 87 -18.48 0.60 1.60
N GLN A 88 -18.52 1.62 2.45
CA GLN A 88 -19.68 2.52 2.64
C GLN A 88 -19.76 3.64 1.60
N GLY A 89 -18.91 3.63 0.56
CA GLY A 89 -18.93 4.60 -0.53
C GLY A 89 -18.08 5.85 -0.29
N ARG A 90 -17.21 5.88 0.74
CA ARG A 90 -16.20 6.95 0.87
C ARG A 90 -15.03 6.69 -0.07
N PHE A 91 -14.40 7.75 -0.55
CA PHE A 91 -13.19 7.66 -1.36
C PHE A 91 -12.00 8.19 -0.57
N ILE A 92 -11.02 7.32 -0.32
CA ILE A 92 -9.81 7.65 0.45
C ILE A 92 -8.65 7.81 -0.52
N THR A 93 -7.92 8.91 -0.42
CA THR A 93 -6.65 9.13 -1.12
C THR A 93 -5.55 9.35 -0.10
N ARG A 94 -4.50 8.52 -0.15
CA ARG A 94 -3.30 8.67 0.67
C ARG A 94 -2.10 8.90 -0.24
N VAL A 95 -1.21 9.78 0.18
CA VAL A 95 0.09 9.94 -0.45
C VAL A 95 1.15 9.44 0.54
N ILE A 96 1.88 8.43 0.12
CA ILE A 96 3.00 7.87 0.87
C ILE A 96 4.24 8.66 0.48
N TYR A 97 4.92 9.22 1.48
CA TYR A 97 6.14 9.99 1.28
C TYR A 97 7.28 9.47 2.15
N VAL A 98 8.50 9.80 1.74
CA VAL A 98 9.71 9.57 2.52
C VAL A 98 10.12 10.90 3.13
N GLU A 99 10.18 10.96 4.47
CA GLU A 99 10.67 12.14 5.19
C GLU A 99 12.10 12.50 4.77
N ASP A 100 12.43 13.80 4.81
CA ASP A 100 13.81 14.24 4.70
C ASP A 100 14.54 13.92 6.02
N PRO A 101 15.60 13.08 6.01
CA PRO A 101 16.30 12.70 7.24
C PRO A 101 16.96 13.89 7.97
N LEU A 102 17.16 15.03 7.31
CA LEU A 102 17.70 16.24 7.93
C LEU A 102 16.63 17.06 8.66
N LEU A 103 15.35 16.88 8.30
CA LEU A 103 14.21 17.61 8.87
C LEU A 103 13.35 16.73 9.79
N ALA A 104 13.42 15.42 9.62
CA ALA A 104 12.67 14.46 10.41
C ALA A 104 13.02 14.57 11.90
N LEU A 105 11.98 14.63 12.74
CA LEU A 105 12.19 14.58 14.18
C LEU A 105 12.76 13.20 14.55
N PRO A 106 13.86 13.13 15.31
CA PRO A 106 14.44 11.87 15.76
C PRO A 106 13.58 11.28 16.89
N VAL A 107 12.41 10.76 16.52
CA VAL A 107 11.50 10.09 17.45
C VAL A 107 11.77 8.59 17.36
N SER A 108 12.37 8.03 18.42
CA SER A 108 12.46 6.58 18.58
C SER A 108 11.05 6.01 18.74
N ARG A 109 10.42 5.61 17.63
CA ARG A 109 9.15 4.86 17.64
C ARG A 109 9.45 3.41 18.01
N ALA A 110 9.71 3.18 19.30
CA ALA A 110 9.97 1.85 19.83
C ALA A 110 8.72 0.94 19.82
N ASP A 111 7.50 1.53 19.82
CA ASP A 111 6.26 0.81 20.17
C ASP A 111 5.08 0.96 19.19
N GLN A 112 5.25 1.55 17.99
CA GLN A 112 4.10 1.78 17.10
C GLN A 112 4.05 0.72 16.00
N GLN A 113 3.17 -0.28 16.18
CA GLN A 113 2.73 -1.22 15.14
C GLN A 113 2.00 -0.53 13.98
N GLU A 114 1.70 0.76 14.09
CA GLU A 114 0.93 1.52 13.11
C GLU A 114 1.83 2.47 12.30
N GLN A 115 1.62 2.48 10.98
CA GLN A 115 2.26 3.44 10.08
C GLN A 115 1.79 4.86 10.42
N PRO A 116 2.71 5.82 10.66
CA PRO A 116 2.33 7.18 10.98
C PRO A 116 1.61 7.83 9.80
N TRP A 117 0.59 8.62 10.12
CA TRP A 117 -0.19 9.35 9.15
C TRP A 117 -0.67 10.67 9.76
N LEU A 118 -1.09 11.59 8.89
CA LEU A 118 -1.76 12.82 9.24
C LEU A 118 -2.88 13.07 8.24
N GLU A 119 -3.89 13.80 8.68
CA GLU A 119 -5.00 14.20 7.81
C GLU A 119 -4.66 15.51 7.10
N VAL A 120 -4.87 15.52 5.78
CA VAL A 120 -4.72 16.72 4.95
C VAL A 120 -6.00 17.56 5.08
N GLY A 121 -5.85 18.89 5.11
CA GLY A 121 -6.98 19.79 5.34
C GLY A 121 -8.04 19.68 4.23
N PRO A 122 -9.31 20.01 4.53
CA PRO A 122 -10.37 20.00 3.52
C PRO A 122 -10.03 20.92 2.34
N GLY A 123 -10.03 20.37 1.12
CA GLY A 123 -9.75 21.11 -0.11
C GLY A 123 -8.26 21.28 -0.43
N GLU A 124 -7.36 20.79 0.40
CA GLU A 124 -5.92 20.74 0.11
C GLU A 124 -5.57 19.53 -0.76
N ASP A 125 -4.53 19.66 -1.57
CA ASP A 125 -4.02 18.56 -2.38
C ASP A 125 -3.03 17.71 -1.54
N PRO A 126 -3.33 16.42 -1.29
CA PRO A 126 -2.45 15.57 -0.48
C PRO A 126 -1.08 15.33 -1.12
N LEU A 127 -0.95 15.46 -2.43
CA LEU A 127 0.35 15.35 -3.11
C LEU A 127 1.24 16.55 -2.82
N VAL A 128 0.66 17.76 -2.83
CA VAL A 128 1.36 19.00 -2.48
C VAL A 128 1.73 19.00 -0.99
N ALA A 129 0.81 18.58 -0.12
CA ALA A 129 1.09 18.46 1.31
C ALA A 129 2.25 17.48 1.58
N ALA A 130 2.26 16.32 0.91
CA ALA A 130 3.32 15.33 1.05
C ALA A 130 4.67 15.83 0.51
N ASP A 131 4.68 16.58 -0.59
CA ASP A 131 5.89 17.22 -1.16
C ASP A 131 6.50 18.27 -0.21
N GLY A 132 5.65 18.96 0.56
CA GLY A 132 6.10 19.88 1.62
C GLY A 132 6.73 19.20 2.83
N LEU A 133 6.43 17.91 3.06
CA LEU A 133 6.89 17.13 4.22
C LEU A 133 8.07 16.19 3.89
N GLY A 134 8.28 15.91 2.61
CA GLY A 134 9.32 15.01 2.14
C GLY A 134 9.13 14.69 0.67
N ARG A 135 9.52 13.50 0.24
CA ARG A 135 9.41 13.08 -1.17
C ARG A 135 8.25 12.10 -1.35
N PRO A 136 7.19 12.45 -2.09
CA PRO A 136 6.13 11.54 -2.45
C PRO A 136 6.66 10.36 -3.27
N ILE A 137 6.25 9.15 -2.94
CA ILE A 137 6.70 7.92 -3.61
C ILE A 137 5.55 7.05 -4.11
N ALA A 138 4.38 7.10 -3.48
CA ALA A 138 3.21 6.36 -3.95
C ALA A 138 1.90 7.05 -3.59
N ILE A 139 0.87 6.75 -4.39
CA ILE A 139 -0.50 7.18 -4.14
C ILE A 139 -1.36 5.94 -3.95
N VAL A 140 -2.09 5.88 -2.83
CA VAL A 140 -3.04 4.82 -2.53
C VAL A 140 -4.44 5.39 -2.63
N ARG A 141 -5.31 4.71 -3.38
CA ARG A 141 -6.73 5.09 -3.50
C ARG A 141 -7.61 3.92 -3.13
N ILE A 142 -8.59 4.15 -2.28
CA ILE A 142 -9.53 3.14 -1.76
C ILE A 142 -10.96 3.67 -1.94
N GLY A 143 -11.91 2.80 -2.25
CA GLY A 143 -13.29 3.19 -2.57
C GLY A 143 -13.54 3.46 -4.06
N GLY A 144 -12.68 2.91 -4.93
CA GLY A 144 -12.88 2.94 -6.37
C GLY A 144 -13.98 2.00 -6.86
N ARG A 145 -14.04 1.80 -8.18
CA ARG A 145 -15.05 0.94 -8.84
C ARG A 145 -15.01 -0.50 -8.30
N VAL A 146 -16.17 -1.12 -8.14
CA VAL A 146 -16.35 -2.55 -7.92
C VAL A 146 -16.47 -3.25 -9.30
N PRO A 147 -15.74 -4.34 -9.58
CA PRO A 147 -15.85 -5.05 -10.85
C PRO A 147 -17.23 -5.71 -10.97
N THR A 148 -17.79 -5.67 -12.17
CA THR A 148 -19.00 -6.43 -12.52
C THR A 148 -18.64 -7.65 -13.36
N ALA A 149 -19.53 -8.65 -13.41
CA ALA A 149 -19.30 -9.85 -14.21
C ALA A 149 -19.07 -9.47 -15.69
N GLY A 150 -17.98 -9.96 -16.27
CA GLY A 150 -17.58 -9.64 -17.66
C GLY A 150 -16.82 -8.32 -17.83
N ASP A 151 -16.48 -7.62 -16.75
CA ASP A 151 -15.71 -6.37 -16.80
C ASP A 151 -14.21 -6.62 -17.06
N GLY A 152 -13.86 -7.00 -18.28
CA GLY A 152 -12.47 -7.17 -18.71
C GLY A 152 -11.63 -5.89 -18.63
N SER A 153 -12.27 -4.72 -18.59
CA SER A 153 -11.60 -3.42 -18.46
C SER A 153 -11.06 -3.18 -17.04
N PHE A 154 -11.66 -3.81 -16.04
CA PHE A 154 -11.28 -3.64 -14.64
C PHE A 154 -9.86 -4.13 -14.34
N ALA A 155 -9.50 -5.23 -14.98
CA ALA A 155 -8.20 -5.87 -14.86
C ALA A 155 -7.20 -5.40 -15.93
N TYR A 156 -7.60 -4.46 -16.80
CA TYR A 156 -6.73 -3.83 -17.76
C TYR A 156 -5.91 -2.73 -17.08
N GLY A 157 -4.60 -2.72 -17.33
CA GLY A 157 -3.69 -1.84 -16.61
C GLY A 157 -2.22 -2.05 -16.99
N PRO A 158 -1.27 -1.53 -16.19
CA PRO A 158 0.16 -1.72 -16.40
C PRO A 158 0.57 -3.19 -16.23
N GLN A 159 1.86 -3.47 -16.48
CA GLN A 159 2.49 -4.77 -16.24
C GLN A 159 2.06 -5.34 -14.87
N PRO A 160 1.77 -6.66 -14.75
CA PRO A 160 1.39 -7.27 -13.48
C PRO A 160 2.43 -6.99 -12.38
N ALA A 161 1.97 -6.88 -11.14
CA ALA A 161 2.88 -6.78 -10.00
C ALA A 161 3.75 -8.04 -9.92
N VAL A 162 5.06 -7.86 -9.71
CA VAL A 162 5.97 -8.98 -9.48
C VAL A 162 5.85 -9.39 -8.02
N ILE A 163 5.53 -10.64 -7.73
CA ILE A 163 5.42 -11.13 -6.36
C ILE A 163 6.79 -11.60 -5.87
N TYR A 164 7.14 -11.25 -4.63
CA TYR A 164 8.33 -11.72 -3.96
C TYR A 164 7.98 -12.50 -2.70
N ASP A 165 8.80 -13.52 -2.39
CA ASP A 165 8.81 -14.12 -1.07
C ASP A 165 9.38 -13.13 -0.06
N ARG A 166 8.78 -13.07 1.13
CA ARG A 166 9.30 -12.23 2.21
C ARG A 166 10.62 -12.84 2.71
N PRO A 167 11.74 -12.11 2.66
CA PRO A 167 12.99 -12.61 3.23
C PRO A 167 12.83 -12.77 4.75
N PRO A 168 13.52 -13.74 5.37
CA PRO A 168 13.60 -13.82 6.83
C PRO A 168 14.07 -12.48 7.39
N VAL A 169 13.43 -12.00 8.46
CA VAL A 169 13.91 -10.81 9.16
C VAL A 169 15.27 -11.15 9.76
N GLU A 170 16.36 -10.68 9.15
CA GLU A 170 17.67 -10.69 9.79
C GLU A 170 17.53 -9.81 11.03
N ALA A 171 17.53 -10.42 12.22
CA ALA A 171 17.58 -9.68 13.47
C ALA A 171 18.77 -8.73 13.37
N ALA A 172 18.49 -7.42 13.36
CA ALA A 172 19.51 -6.40 13.25
C ALA A 172 20.59 -6.70 14.30
N ALA A 173 21.74 -7.17 13.83
CA ALA A 173 22.89 -7.39 14.69
C ALA A 173 23.19 -6.03 15.33
N LYS A 174 22.97 -5.93 16.64
CA LYS A 174 23.47 -4.81 17.44
C LYS A 174 24.97 -4.75 17.18
N GLN A 175 25.40 -3.79 16.36
CA GLN A 175 26.82 -3.49 16.24
C GLN A 175 27.29 -3.00 17.62
N PRO A 176 28.41 -3.52 18.14
CA PRO A 176 28.92 -3.20 19.47
C PRO A 176 29.38 -1.75 19.58
#